data_AF-A0A413GNZ7-F1
#
_entry.id   AF-A0A413GNZ7-F1
#
_cell.length_a   1.000
_cell.length_b   1.000
_cell.length_c   1.000
_cell.angle_alpha   90.00
_cell.angle_beta   90.00
_cell.angle_gamma   90.00
#
_symmetry.space_group_name_H-M   'P 1'
#
loop_
_entity.id
_entity.type
_entity.pdbx_description
1 polymer ?
#
loop_
_entity_poly.entity_id
_entity_poly.type
_entity_poly.pdbx_seq_one_letter_code
_entity_poly.pdbx_strand_id
1 'polypeptide(L)' 'MRSTLTTSTLESKFPIMAVEHGCIVSKDADITVAFRVTLPEVFSVSSAEYEAMHAT' A
#
# COMPACT_ATOMS: atom_id res chain seq x y z
N MET A 1 -10.55 20.78 21.37
CA MET A 1 -10.96 20.93 19.94
C MET A 1 -11.32 19.55 19.41
N ARG A 2 -12.59 19.29 19.08
CA ARG A 2 -13.01 18.03 18.45
C ARG A 2 -12.75 18.16 16.95
N SER A 3 -11.90 17.30 16.38
CA SER A 3 -11.77 17.20 14.92
C SER A 3 -13.02 16.53 14.38
N THR A 4 -13.91 17.31 13.76
CA THR A 4 -14.98 16.78 12.91
C THR A 4 -14.34 16.28 11.63
N LEU A 5 -14.18 14.95 11.50
CA LEU A 5 -13.77 14.33 10.23
C LEU A 5 -14.86 14.61 9.20
N THR A 6 -14.60 15.52 8.27
CA THR A 6 -15.50 15.78 7.15
C THR A 6 -15.34 14.67 6.14
N THR A 7 -16.42 13.92 5.91
CA THR A 7 -16.47 12.92 4.85
C THR A 7 -16.33 13.64 3.51
N SER A 8 -15.31 13.28 2.74
CA SER A 8 -15.08 13.79 1.39
C SER A 8 -14.80 12.61 0.47
N THR A 9 -15.27 12.69 -0.78
CA THR A 9 -15.07 11.61 -1.74
C THR A 9 -13.65 11.64 -2.28
N LEU A 10 -13.13 10.51 -2.74
CA LEU A 10 -11.75 10.41 -3.19
C LEU A 10 -11.48 11.29 -4.41
N GLU A 11 -12.45 11.41 -5.30
CA GLU A 11 -12.44 12.23 -6.52
C GLU A 11 -12.43 13.74 -6.22
N SER A 12 -12.85 14.13 -5.00
CA SER A 12 -12.77 15.51 -4.52
C SER A 12 -11.39 15.88 -3.98
N LYS A 13 -10.58 14.88 -3.61
CA LYS A 13 -9.26 15.06 -2.99
C LYS A 13 -8.11 14.70 -3.94
N PHE A 14 -8.36 13.80 -4.88
CA PHE A 14 -7.39 13.30 -5.84
C PHE A 14 -7.88 13.51 -7.27
N PRO A 15 -6.97 13.61 -8.26
CA PRO A 15 -7.32 13.79 -9.66
C PRO A 15 -7.83 12.49 -10.30
N ILE A 16 -8.73 11.77 -9.64
CA ILE A 16 -9.33 10.53 -10.14
C ILE A 16 -10.49 10.90 -11.06
N MET A 17 -10.49 10.32 -12.26
CA MET A 17 -11.59 10.42 -13.23
C MET A 17 -12.50 9.19 -13.14
N ALA A 18 -11.92 7.99 -13.20
CA ALA A 18 -12.65 6.73 -13.17
C ALA A 18 -11.75 5.56 -12.75
N VAL A 19 -12.38 4.42 -12.44
CA VAL A 19 -11.72 3.12 -12.30
C VAL A 19 -12.28 2.19 -13.34
N GLU A 20 -11.46 1.77 -14.30
CA GLU A 20 -11.86 0.94 -15.43
C GLU A 20 -10.86 -0.18 -15.63
N HIS A 21 -11.33 -1.40 -15.91
CA HIS A 21 -10.46 -2.56 -16.17
C HIS A 21 -9.38 -2.81 -15.09
N GLY A 22 -9.67 -2.46 -13.83
CA GLY A 22 -8.72 -2.58 -12.72
C GLY A 22 -7.62 -1.49 -12.68
N CYS A 23 -7.73 -0.46 -13.52
CA CYS A 23 -6.81 0.67 -13.59
C CYS A 23 -7.47 1.96 -13.08
N ILE A 24 -6.69 2.85 -12.49
CA ILE A 24 -7.13 4.20 -12.14
C ILE A 24 -6.82 5.11 -13.32
N VAL A 25 -7.84 5.83 -13.81
CA VAL A 25 -7.71 6.84 -14.85
C VAL A 25 -7.71 8.22 -14.19
N SER A 26 -6.67 9.02 -14.43
CA SER A 26 -6.54 10.37 -13.86
C SER A 26 -7.14 11.44 -14.78
N LYS A 27 -7.51 12.60 -14.20
CA LYS A 27 -7.95 13.79 -14.96
C LYS A 27 -6.86 14.37 -15.86
N ASP A 28 -5.60 14.04 -15.58
CA ASP A 28 -4.42 14.49 -16.32
C ASP A 28 -4.02 13.51 -17.44
N ALA A 29 -4.89 12.54 -17.75
CA ALA A 29 -4.71 11.49 -18.76
C ALA A 29 -3.62 10.44 -18.43
N ASP A 30 -3.31 10.24 -17.15
CA ASP A 30 -2.46 9.13 -16.69
C ASP A 30 -3.29 7.88 -16.39
N ILE A 31 -2.68 6.71 -16.62
CA ILE A 31 -3.25 5.40 -16.26
C ILE A 31 -2.34 4.76 -15.21
N THR A 32 -2.89 4.46 -14.03
CA THR A 32 -2.15 3.83 -12.93
C THR A 32 -2.67 2.43 -12.65
N VAL A 33 -1.75 1.45 -12.61
CA VAL A 33 -2.01 0.07 -12.17
C VAL A 33 -1.39 -0.12 -10.80
N ALA A 34 -2.21 -0.49 -9.80
CA ALA A 34 -1.74 -0.73 -8.44
C ALA A 34 -1.41 -2.22 -8.25
N PHE A 35 -0.20 -2.50 -7.76
CA PHE A 35 0.20 -3.84 -7.34
C PHE A 35 0.21 -3.92 -5.82
N ARG A 36 -0.41 -4.98 -5.28
CA ARG A 36 -0.27 -5.33 -3.86
C ARG A 36 1.00 -6.15 -3.69
N VAL A 37 1.94 -5.60 -2.95
CA VAL A 37 3.11 -6.35 -2.48
C VAL A 37 2.85 -6.78 -1.03
N THR A 38 3.08 -8.05 -0.74
CA THR A 38 3.14 -8.54 0.63
C THR A 38 4.60 -8.54 1.04
N LEU A 39 4.98 -7.68 2.00
CA LEU A 39 6.27 -7.80 2.65
C LEU A 39 6.16 -8.97 3.64
N PRO A 40 6.85 -10.12 3.43
CA PRO A 40 6.89 -11.15 4.45
C PRO A 40 7.58 -10.57 5.68
N GLU A 41 7.10 -10.95 6.88
CA GLU A 41 7.80 -10.65 8.11
C GLU A 41 9.20 -11.27 8.01
N VAL A 42 10.20 -10.44 7.76
CA VAL A 42 11.59 -10.82 7.93
C VAL A 42 11.77 -10.90 9.44
N PHE A 43 11.59 -12.09 10.02
CA PHE A 43 12.13 -12.36 11.34
C PHE A 43 13.61 -12.03 11.24
N SER A 44 14.01 -10.90 11.83
CA SER A 44 15.41 -10.67 12.15
C SER A 44 15.74 -11.67 13.25
N VAL A 45 16.00 -12.91 12.82
CA VAL A 45 16.49 -13.97 13.68
C VAL A 45 17.70 -13.38 14.39
N SER A 46 17.72 -13.39 15.72
CA SER A 46 18.94 -12.97 16.42
C SER A 46 20.09 -13.85 15.92
N SER A 47 21.32 -13.33 15.83
CA SER A 47 22.45 -14.12 15.31
C SER A 47 22.58 -15.48 16.02
N ALA A 48 22.25 -15.52 17.32
CA ALA A 48 22.21 -16.74 18.13
C ALA A 48 21.20 -17.78 17.63
N GLU A 49 19.99 -17.38 17.22
CA GLU A 49 18.96 -18.28 16.70
C GLU A 49 19.29 -18.72 15.26
N TYR A 50 19.95 -17.88 14.47
CA TYR A 50 20.44 -18.24 13.13
C TYR A 50 21.54 -19.30 13.23
N GLU A 51 22.51 -19.13 14.14
CA GLU A 51 23.56 -20.13 14.38
C GLU A 51 23.00 -21.44 14.93
N ALA A 52 21.98 -21.40 15.79
CA ALA A 52 21.33 -22.59 16.32
C ALA A 52 20.57 -23.39 15.25
N MET A 53 19.96 -22.73 14.26
CA MET A 53 19.30 -23.42 13.14
C MET A 53 20.29 -24.03 12.13
N HIS A 54 21.53 -23.53 12.09
CA HIS A 54 22.59 -24.00 11.20
C HIS A 54 23.62 -24.92 11.88
N ALA A 55 23.52 -25.14 13.19
CA ALA A 55 24.32 -26.12 13.91
C ALA A 55 23.68 -27.51 13.84
N THR A 56 24.20 -28.35 12.93
CA THR A 56 23.87 -29.78 12.82
C THR A 56 24.40 -30.58 14.00
#